data_AF-Q5TUC5-F1
#
_entry.id   AF-Q5TUC5-F1
#
_cell.length_a   1.000
_cell.length_b   1.000
_cell.length_c   1.000
_cell.angle_alpha   90.00
_cell.angle_beta   90.00
_cell.angle_gamma   90.00
#
_symmetry.space_group_name_H-M   'P 1'
#
loop_
_entity.id
_entity.type
_entity.pdbx_description
1 polymer ?
#
loop_
_entity_poly.entity_id
_entity_poly.type
_entity_poly.pdbx_seq_one_letter_code
_entity_poly.pdbx_strand_id
1 'polypeptide(L)'
;LLSGNMNRVWLLAVLLEILLLQAALSNNTRCANRPDGVFINDFTACDAFYTCLRGEAFPGVCPIGFVFNEELQLCDHPWNVKCLICPESDSFEATFEPIDGECTYYSVCVQGIGELRECAQGLQFDPVEKTCDLAENVNCEIPLCPNNVNPNVPISVPNPSDCSRYYICFMGEASERECAPTLLFNPETRLCDLEENVECFTKLKMFKHNLLVCVVLAAFIITTGAQRNPCLGIPDGMFVNDFTSCEGYFLCMSETPTHAQCPPGFYFNEAQQLCDFPQNVFCHVCNQQNGVQLFPHPTNCDQFITCSNGIS
;
A
#
# COMPACT_ATOMS: atom_id res chain seq x y z
N LEU A 1 -41.37 27.53 44.82
CA LEU A 1 -40.97 26.31 44.08
C LEU A 1 -41.06 26.44 42.54
N LEU A 2 -41.26 27.63 41.96
CA LEU A 2 -41.40 27.79 40.49
C LEU A 2 -40.24 28.55 39.80
N SER A 3 -39.28 29.11 40.55
CA SER A 3 -38.17 29.92 39.99
C SER A 3 -36.97 29.09 39.50
N GLY A 4 -36.76 27.88 40.04
CA GLY A 4 -35.64 27.02 39.65
C GLY A 4 -35.82 26.24 38.35
N ASN A 5 -37.05 26.13 37.84
CA ASN A 5 -37.37 25.31 36.66
C ASN A 5 -37.25 26.11 35.34
N MET A 6 -37.52 27.41 35.37
CA MET A 6 -37.32 28.29 34.21
C MET A 6 -35.86 28.41 33.79
N ASN A 7 -34.92 28.49 34.74
CA ASN A 7 -33.49 28.59 34.44
C ASN A 7 -32.92 27.30 33.81
N ARG A 8 -33.43 26.12 34.20
CA ARG A 8 -32.99 24.85 33.61
C ARG A 8 -33.53 24.66 32.19
N VAL A 9 -34.78 25.04 31.95
CA VAL A 9 -35.38 24.99 30.60
C VAL A 9 -34.68 25.98 29.67
N TRP A 10 -34.35 27.19 30.15
CA TRP A 10 -33.58 28.16 29.39
C TRP A 10 -32.15 27.70 29.09
N LEU A 11 -31.46 27.11 30.07
CA LEU A 11 -30.11 26.56 29.86
C LEU A 11 -30.12 25.39 28.88
N LEU A 12 -31.11 24.50 28.95
CA LEU A 12 -31.25 23.40 28.00
C LEU A 12 -31.62 23.88 26.60
N ALA A 13 -32.47 24.91 26.47
CA ALA A 13 -32.80 25.52 25.19
C ALA A 13 -31.58 26.23 24.56
N VAL A 14 -30.80 26.97 25.36
CA VAL A 14 -29.56 27.62 24.90
C VAL A 14 -28.50 26.57 24.55
N LEU A 15 -28.35 25.51 25.34
CA LEU A 15 -27.44 24.41 25.02
C LEU A 15 -27.87 23.68 23.75
N LEU A 16 -29.17 23.46 23.54
CA LEU A 16 -29.71 22.86 22.32
C LEU A 16 -29.52 23.79 21.11
N GLU A 17 -29.73 25.09 21.26
CA GLU A 17 -29.45 26.08 20.20
C GLU A 17 -27.96 26.15 19.87
N ILE A 18 -27.07 26.08 20.87
CA ILE A 18 -25.62 26.00 20.67
C ILE A 18 -25.25 24.68 19.99
N LEU A 19 -25.84 23.54 20.38
CA LEU A 19 -25.60 22.24 19.75
C LEU A 19 -26.08 22.24 18.29
N LEU A 20 -27.25 22.82 18.02
CA LEU A 20 -27.81 22.97 16.67
C LEU A 20 -26.98 23.94 15.81
N LEU A 21 -26.41 25.00 16.39
CA LEU A 21 -25.44 25.88 15.70
C LEU A 21 -24.13 25.15 15.38
N GLN A 22 -23.62 24.32 16.29
CA GLN A 22 -22.40 23.53 16.07
C GLN A 22 -22.60 22.46 14.99
N ALA A 23 -23.74 21.77 14.98
CA ALA A 23 -24.11 20.83 13.93
C ALA A 23 -24.26 21.52 12.55
N ALA A 24 -24.82 22.73 12.52
CA ALA A 24 -24.94 23.53 11.30
C ALA A 24 -23.57 24.03 10.79
N LEU A 25 -22.59 24.30 11.66
CA LEU A 25 -21.23 24.66 11.28
C LEU A 25 -20.43 23.46 10.74
N SER A 26 -20.63 22.26 11.30
CA SER A 26 -19.94 21.03 10.88
C SER A 26 -20.22 20.64 9.43
N ASN A 27 -21.46 20.82 8.95
CA ASN A 27 -21.80 20.51 7.55
C ASN A 27 -21.48 21.65 6.57
N ASN A 28 -21.41 22.89 7.06
CA ASN A 28 -21.23 24.10 6.24
C ASN A 28 -19.75 24.45 5.97
N THR A 29 -18.79 23.76 6.60
CA THR A 29 -17.36 23.93 6.30
C THR A 29 -16.91 23.18 5.05
N ARG A 30 -17.63 22.12 4.64
CA ARG A 30 -17.25 21.26 3.50
C ARG A 30 -17.20 22.02 2.17
N CYS A 31 -18.11 22.98 2.00
CA CYS A 31 -18.22 23.83 0.81
C CYS A 31 -17.57 25.22 1.00
N ALA A 32 -16.99 25.54 2.16
CA ALA A 32 -16.56 26.90 2.52
C ALA A 32 -15.54 27.55 1.57
N ASN A 33 -14.80 26.74 0.79
CA ASN A 33 -13.86 27.20 -0.24
C ASN A 33 -14.06 26.51 -1.59
N ARG A 34 -15.24 25.94 -1.84
CA ARG A 34 -15.55 25.20 -3.07
C ARG A 34 -16.31 26.11 -4.05
N PRO A 35 -16.04 26.03 -5.37
CA PRO A 35 -16.80 26.77 -6.38
C PRO A 35 -18.29 26.39 -6.37
N ASP A 36 -19.15 27.34 -6.72
CA ASP A 36 -20.57 27.08 -6.91
C ASP A 36 -20.80 26.05 -8.04
N GLY A 37 -21.67 25.09 -7.77
CA GLY A 37 -22.05 24.03 -8.73
C GLY A 37 -21.13 22.82 -8.75
N VAL A 38 -20.07 22.78 -7.92
CA VAL A 38 -19.27 21.57 -7.74
C VAL A 38 -19.99 20.57 -6.84
N PHE A 39 -19.83 19.30 -7.16
CA PHE A 39 -20.29 18.17 -6.36
C PHE A 39 -19.12 17.58 -5.58
N ILE A 40 -19.30 17.26 -4.31
CA ILE A 40 -18.27 16.66 -3.44
C ILE A 40 -18.79 15.37 -2.81
N ASN A 41 -17.89 14.46 -2.44
CA ASN A 41 -18.26 13.21 -1.80
C ASN A 41 -19.04 13.42 -0.49
N ASP A 42 -20.03 12.56 -0.25
CA ASP A 42 -20.49 12.28 1.09
C ASP A 42 -19.66 11.13 1.68
N PHE A 43 -18.87 11.43 2.72
CA PHE A 43 -18.03 10.44 3.39
C PHE A 43 -18.81 9.50 4.33
N THR A 44 -20.14 9.57 4.37
CA THR A 44 -20.99 8.64 5.13
C THR A 44 -21.68 7.60 4.25
N ALA A 45 -21.77 7.84 2.93
CA ALA A 45 -22.39 6.94 1.97
C ALA A 45 -21.83 7.15 0.55
N CYS A 46 -21.35 6.07 -0.09
CA CYS A 46 -20.72 6.11 -1.42
C CYS A 46 -21.65 6.60 -2.53
N ASP A 47 -22.96 6.38 -2.38
CA ASP A 47 -23.99 6.78 -3.34
C ASP A 47 -24.53 8.19 -3.05
N ALA A 48 -24.00 8.89 -2.07
CA ALA A 48 -24.39 10.25 -1.73
C ALA A 48 -23.30 11.27 -2.06
N PHE A 49 -23.74 12.52 -2.28
CA PHE A 49 -22.87 13.65 -2.59
C PHE A 49 -23.50 14.95 -2.11
N TYR A 50 -22.70 16.01 -2.03
CA TYR A 50 -23.20 17.36 -1.79
C TYR A 50 -22.97 18.26 -3.00
N THR A 51 -23.95 19.09 -3.32
CA THR A 51 -23.79 20.21 -4.25
C THR A 51 -23.42 21.45 -3.45
N CYS A 52 -22.32 22.10 -3.78
CA CYS A 52 -21.92 23.36 -3.14
C CYS A 52 -22.56 24.56 -3.84
N LEU A 53 -23.30 25.38 -3.10
CA LEU A 53 -23.87 26.63 -3.59
C LEU A 53 -23.73 27.72 -2.53
N ARG A 54 -22.97 28.78 -2.85
CA ARG A 54 -22.68 29.92 -1.96
C ARG A 54 -22.10 29.49 -0.61
N GLY A 55 -21.24 28.46 -0.65
CA GLY A 55 -20.62 27.87 0.53
C GLY A 55 -21.51 26.89 1.30
N GLU A 56 -22.78 26.72 0.93
CA GLU A 56 -23.71 25.76 1.56
C GLU A 56 -23.72 24.42 0.82
N ALA A 57 -23.79 23.32 1.57
CA ALA A 57 -23.84 21.96 1.04
C ALA A 57 -25.29 21.46 0.95
N PHE A 58 -25.73 21.06 -0.24
CA PHE A 58 -27.06 20.48 -0.49
C PHE A 58 -26.94 19.00 -0.82
N PRO A 59 -27.60 18.10 -0.07
CA PRO A 59 -27.45 16.66 -0.28
C PRO A 59 -28.08 16.19 -1.59
N GLY A 60 -27.43 15.22 -2.21
CA GLY A 60 -27.87 14.50 -3.40
C GLY A 60 -27.55 13.01 -3.26
N VAL A 61 -28.27 12.18 -4.00
CA VAL A 61 -28.09 10.72 -4.01
C VAL A 61 -28.07 10.24 -5.45
N CYS A 62 -27.18 9.31 -5.75
CA CYS A 62 -27.04 8.68 -7.04
C CYS A 62 -28.21 7.73 -7.34
N PRO A 63 -28.49 7.48 -8.62
CA PRO A 63 -29.43 6.42 -9.00
C PRO A 63 -28.98 5.07 -8.42
N ILE A 64 -29.96 4.20 -8.18
CA ILE A 64 -29.70 2.86 -7.61
C ILE A 64 -28.64 2.13 -8.45
N GLY A 65 -27.61 1.61 -7.77
CA GLY A 65 -26.51 0.86 -8.38
C GLY A 65 -25.35 1.71 -8.89
N PHE A 66 -25.37 3.03 -8.66
CA PHE A 66 -24.28 3.96 -8.97
C PHE A 66 -23.76 4.61 -7.69
N VAL A 67 -22.49 4.99 -7.70
CA VAL A 67 -21.80 5.72 -6.62
C VAL A 67 -21.24 7.03 -7.17
N PHE A 68 -21.02 8.01 -6.31
CA PHE A 68 -20.56 9.32 -6.78
C PHE A 68 -19.06 9.31 -7.09
N ASN A 69 -18.70 9.77 -8.29
CA ASN A 69 -17.31 9.98 -8.71
C ASN A 69 -16.99 11.47 -8.67
N GLU A 70 -16.29 11.93 -7.62
CA GLU A 70 -15.91 13.33 -7.46
C GLU A 70 -14.93 13.81 -8.53
N GLU A 71 -14.07 12.94 -9.08
CA GLU A 71 -13.14 13.34 -10.16
C GLU A 71 -13.90 13.66 -11.45
N LEU A 72 -14.90 12.84 -11.79
CA LEU A 72 -15.71 13.00 -13.00
C LEU A 72 -16.97 13.87 -12.79
N GLN A 73 -17.27 14.26 -11.54
CA GLN A 73 -18.44 15.05 -11.16
C GLN A 73 -19.77 14.42 -11.61
N LEU A 74 -19.88 13.09 -11.50
CA LEU A 74 -21.07 12.33 -11.92
C LEU A 74 -21.24 11.04 -11.11
N CYS A 75 -22.43 10.45 -11.18
CA CYS A 75 -22.66 9.10 -10.66
C CYS A 75 -22.11 8.07 -11.65
N ASP A 76 -21.17 7.26 -11.19
CA ASP A 76 -20.46 6.25 -11.96
C ASP A 76 -20.71 4.85 -11.38
N HIS A 77 -20.25 3.83 -12.08
CA HIS A 77 -20.33 2.47 -11.58
C HIS A 77 -19.40 2.26 -10.37
N PRO A 78 -19.79 1.40 -9.41
CA PRO A 78 -19.01 1.13 -8.19
C PRO A 78 -17.55 0.73 -8.45
N TRP A 79 -17.29 0.00 -9.53
CA TRP A 79 -15.95 -0.47 -9.88
C TRP A 79 -15.02 0.60 -10.46
N ASN A 80 -15.53 1.80 -10.75
CA ASN A 80 -14.74 2.94 -11.20
C ASN A 80 -14.40 3.90 -10.06
N VAL A 81 -14.87 3.65 -8.83
CA VAL A 81 -14.81 4.60 -7.72
C VAL A 81 -14.26 3.93 -6.47
N LYS A 82 -13.22 4.53 -5.88
CA LYS A 82 -12.77 4.19 -4.54
C LYS A 82 -13.67 4.88 -3.54
N CYS A 83 -14.50 4.12 -2.83
CA CYS A 83 -15.40 4.71 -1.85
C CYS A 83 -14.67 5.05 -0.55
N LEU A 84 -14.68 6.33 -0.18
CA LEU A 84 -14.13 6.81 1.08
C LEU A 84 -15.26 6.96 2.09
N ILE A 85 -15.27 6.11 3.11
CA ILE A 85 -16.16 6.24 4.26
C ILE A 85 -15.35 6.66 5.48
N CYS A 86 -15.77 7.76 6.12
CA CYS A 86 -15.16 8.27 7.33
C CYS A 86 -16.15 8.22 8.49
N PRO A 87 -15.75 7.73 9.67
CA PRO A 87 -16.57 7.84 10.86
C PRO A 87 -16.80 9.32 11.22
N GLU A 88 -18.01 9.65 11.64
CA GLU A 88 -18.30 10.98 12.16
C GLU A 88 -17.51 11.20 13.46
N SER A 89 -16.69 12.25 13.48
CA SER A 89 -15.91 12.65 14.64
C SER A 89 -15.84 14.17 14.70
N ASP A 90 -16.02 14.73 15.89
CA ASP A 90 -15.77 16.16 16.16
C ASP A 90 -14.29 16.44 16.48
N SER A 91 -13.45 15.40 16.54
CA SER A 91 -12.02 15.55 16.81
C SER A 91 -11.26 16.02 15.56
N PHE A 92 -10.24 16.85 15.79
CA PHE A 92 -9.24 17.21 14.78
C PHE A 92 -8.13 16.16 14.64
N GLU A 93 -8.24 15.06 15.38
CA GLU A 93 -7.31 13.94 15.25
C GLU A 93 -7.65 13.16 13.98
N ALA A 94 -6.62 12.88 13.19
CA ALA A 94 -6.78 12.08 11.99
C ALA A 94 -7.05 10.62 12.37
N THR A 95 -8.06 10.01 11.74
CA THR A 95 -8.24 8.57 11.72
C THR A 95 -7.87 8.03 10.35
N PHE A 96 -7.50 6.75 10.30
CA PHE A 96 -7.08 6.07 9.07
C PHE A 96 -8.04 4.92 8.81
N GLU A 97 -8.72 4.92 7.68
CA GLU A 97 -9.70 3.89 7.35
C GLU A 97 -9.33 3.15 6.07
N PRO A 98 -9.50 1.81 6.02
CA PRO A 98 -9.24 1.04 4.82
C PRO A 98 -10.22 1.41 3.70
N ILE A 99 -9.79 1.24 2.46
CA ILE A 99 -10.69 1.29 1.30
C ILE A 99 -11.14 -0.13 0.97
N ASP A 100 -12.44 -0.34 0.85
CA ASP A 100 -13.00 -1.66 0.58
C ASP A 100 -12.52 -2.21 -0.77
N GLY A 101 -12.01 -3.44 -0.76
CA GLY A 101 -11.42 -4.11 -1.93
C GLY A 101 -10.05 -3.57 -2.40
N GLU A 102 -9.45 -2.60 -1.70
CA GLU A 102 -8.24 -1.90 -2.14
C GLU A 102 -7.14 -1.95 -1.05
N CYS A 103 -6.34 -3.02 -1.03
CA CYS A 103 -5.33 -3.26 0.02
C CYS A 103 -4.21 -2.22 0.10
N THR A 104 -3.95 -1.48 -0.98
CA THR A 104 -2.87 -0.48 -1.02
C THR A 104 -3.38 0.94 -0.78
N TYR A 105 -4.70 1.13 -0.65
CA TYR A 105 -5.31 2.43 -0.43
C TYR A 105 -5.96 2.52 0.95
N TYR A 106 -5.88 3.72 1.51
CA TYR A 106 -6.55 4.06 2.76
C TYR A 106 -7.03 5.51 2.68
N SER A 107 -7.97 5.87 3.53
CA SER A 107 -8.41 7.25 3.70
C SER A 107 -7.85 7.84 4.98
N VAL A 108 -7.44 9.09 4.92
CA VAL A 108 -7.15 9.91 6.09
C VAL A 108 -8.38 10.75 6.36
N CYS A 109 -9.02 10.51 7.48
CA CYS A 109 -10.26 11.17 7.87
C CYS A 109 -9.97 12.20 8.95
N VAL A 110 -10.36 13.46 8.72
CA VAL A 110 -10.32 14.53 9.72
C VAL A 110 -11.70 15.16 9.76
N GLN A 111 -12.34 15.15 10.93
CA GLN A 111 -13.70 15.68 11.10
C GLN A 111 -14.73 15.11 10.10
N GLY A 112 -14.65 13.82 9.81
CA GLY A 112 -15.53 13.15 8.84
C GLY A 112 -15.29 13.53 7.37
N ILE A 113 -14.18 14.22 7.05
CA ILE A 113 -13.75 14.51 5.68
C ILE A 113 -12.57 13.61 5.35
N GLY A 114 -12.73 12.80 4.30
CA GLY A 114 -11.73 11.83 3.86
C GLY A 114 -10.84 12.37 2.75
N GLU A 115 -9.56 12.03 2.80
CA GLU A 115 -8.64 12.19 1.69
C GLU A 115 -8.00 10.84 1.34
N LEU A 116 -7.98 10.50 0.06
CA LEU A 116 -7.41 9.23 -0.40
C LEU A 116 -5.88 9.25 -0.27
N ARG A 117 -5.33 8.14 0.20
CA ARG A 117 -3.89 7.86 0.26
C ARG A 117 -3.60 6.48 -0.29
N GLU A 118 -2.39 6.35 -0.79
CA GLU A 118 -1.82 5.09 -1.24
C GLU A 118 -0.60 4.78 -0.38
N CYS A 119 -0.45 3.52 0.01
CA CYS A 119 0.77 3.03 0.63
C CYS A 119 1.94 3.09 -0.36
N ALA A 120 3.16 3.18 0.16
CA ALA A 120 4.34 3.06 -0.69
C ALA A 120 4.34 1.70 -1.42
N GLN A 121 5.03 1.64 -2.56
CA GLN A 121 5.05 0.45 -3.41
C GLN A 121 5.44 -0.81 -2.61
N GLY A 122 4.64 -1.87 -2.76
CA GLY A 122 4.86 -3.15 -2.08
C GLY A 122 4.33 -3.25 -0.65
N LEU A 123 3.75 -2.17 -0.11
CA LEU A 123 3.09 -2.17 1.20
C LEU A 123 1.56 -2.26 1.06
N GLN A 124 0.92 -2.80 2.09
CA GLN A 124 -0.53 -2.89 2.24
C GLN A 124 -0.95 -2.17 3.52
N PHE A 125 -2.13 -1.57 3.52
CA PHE A 125 -2.68 -0.91 4.69
C PHE A 125 -3.22 -1.95 5.68
N ASP A 126 -2.67 -1.95 6.90
CA ASP A 126 -3.16 -2.73 8.01
C ASP A 126 -4.35 -1.99 8.69
N PRO A 127 -5.59 -2.53 8.59
CA PRO A 127 -6.75 -1.88 9.19
C PRO A 127 -6.81 -1.98 10.72
N VAL A 128 -5.99 -2.84 11.34
CA VAL A 128 -5.87 -3.03 12.79
C VAL A 128 -4.83 -2.07 13.35
N GLU A 129 -3.61 -2.09 12.81
CA GLU A 129 -2.51 -1.23 13.26
C GLU A 129 -2.58 0.19 12.69
N LYS A 130 -3.49 0.43 11.72
CA LYS A 130 -3.73 1.73 11.09
C LYS A 130 -2.49 2.31 10.39
N THR A 131 -1.66 1.44 9.81
CA THR A 131 -0.40 1.79 9.15
C THR A 131 -0.18 0.93 7.89
N CYS A 132 0.68 1.39 6.98
CA CYS A 132 1.16 0.56 5.89
C CYS A 132 2.25 -0.40 6.39
N ASP A 133 2.12 -1.69 6.11
CA ASP A 133 3.07 -2.74 6.45
C ASP A 133 3.27 -3.67 5.23
N LEU A 134 4.24 -4.58 5.29
CA LEU A 134 4.47 -5.60 4.28
C LEU A 134 3.26 -6.51 4.15
N ALA A 135 2.97 -6.94 2.92
CA ALA A 135 1.83 -7.82 2.60
C ALA A 135 1.83 -9.16 3.39
N GLU A 136 2.97 -9.59 3.92
CA GLU A 136 3.06 -10.79 4.78
C GLU A 136 2.59 -10.57 6.21
N ASN A 137 2.61 -9.32 6.69
CA ASN A 137 2.17 -8.92 8.02
C ASN A 137 0.70 -8.50 8.03
N VAL A 138 0.17 -8.09 6.87
CA VAL A 138 -1.21 -7.64 6.73
C VAL A 138 -2.10 -8.80 6.29
N ASN A 139 -3.16 -9.07 7.06
CA ASN A 139 -4.23 -9.96 6.61
C ASN A 139 -5.23 -9.19 5.73
N CYS A 140 -4.80 -8.79 4.53
CA CYS A 140 -5.70 -8.20 3.55
C CYS A 140 -6.38 -9.30 2.74
N GLU A 141 -7.70 -9.45 2.92
CA GLU A 141 -8.50 -10.34 2.09
C GLU A 141 -8.71 -9.69 0.72
N ILE A 142 -7.80 -9.95 -0.22
CA ILE A 142 -8.01 -9.57 -1.63
C ILE A 142 -9.21 -10.40 -2.13
N PRO A 143 -10.30 -9.75 -2.58
CA PRO A 143 -11.42 -10.48 -3.12
C PRO A 143 -10.96 -11.26 -4.35
N LEU A 144 -11.32 -12.55 -4.41
CA LEU A 144 -10.91 -13.44 -5.50
C LEU A 144 -11.32 -12.86 -6.86
N CYS A 145 -12.48 -12.22 -6.92
CA CYS A 145 -12.93 -11.46 -8.07
C CYS A 145 -12.63 -9.97 -7.87
N PRO A 146 -11.96 -9.30 -8.82
CA PRO A 146 -11.66 -7.88 -8.70
C PRO A 146 -12.95 -7.06 -8.66
N ASN A 147 -13.02 -6.13 -7.72
CA ASN A 147 -14.16 -5.22 -7.57
C ASN A 147 -14.01 -3.94 -8.41
N ASN A 148 -12.84 -3.75 -9.05
CA ASN A 148 -12.50 -2.61 -9.89
C ASN A 148 -12.68 -2.85 -11.40
N VAL A 149 -13.42 -3.90 -11.76
CA VAL A 149 -13.79 -4.21 -13.15
C VAL A 149 -15.30 -4.39 -13.27
N ASN A 150 -15.82 -4.22 -14.48
CA ASN A 150 -17.23 -4.43 -14.76
C ASN A 150 -17.61 -5.91 -14.50
N PRO A 151 -18.47 -6.21 -13.51
CA PRO A 151 -18.81 -7.58 -13.13
C PRO A 151 -19.61 -8.31 -14.22
N ASN A 152 -20.21 -7.60 -15.18
CA ASN A 152 -20.95 -8.20 -16.29
C ASN A 152 -20.03 -8.63 -17.45
N VAL A 153 -18.72 -8.40 -17.34
CA VAL A 153 -17.74 -8.86 -18.32
C VAL A 153 -16.93 -9.98 -17.67
N PRO A 154 -17.00 -11.23 -18.17
CA PRO A 154 -16.20 -12.31 -17.63
C PRO A 154 -14.71 -11.98 -17.67
N ILE A 155 -14.04 -12.17 -16.54
CA ILE A 155 -12.60 -11.97 -16.40
C ILE A 155 -11.95 -13.22 -15.81
N SER A 156 -10.78 -13.59 -16.34
CA SER A 156 -9.99 -14.68 -15.78
C SER A 156 -8.92 -14.14 -14.85
N VAL A 157 -8.78 -14.75 -13.67
CA VAL A 157 -7.83 -14.39 -12.62
C VAL A 157 -7.06 -15.62 -12.14
N PRO A 158 -5.78 -15.47 -11.73
CA PRO A 158 -4.96 -16.60 -11.32
C PRO A 158 -5.50 -17.26 -10.05
N ASN A 159 -5.29 -18.57 -9.91
CA ASN A 159 -5.46 -19.23 -8.62
C ASN A 159 -4.23 -18.93 -7.73
N PRO A 160 -4.41 -18.47 -6.48
CA PRO A 160 -3.30 -18.05 -5.62
C PRO A 160 -2.39 -19.19 -5.13
N SER A 161 -2.83 -20.44 -5.28
CA SER A 161 -2.10 -21.62 -4.77
C SER A 161 -1.70 -22.62 -5.86
N ASP A 162 -2.25 -22.51 -7.06
CA ASP A 162 -2.04 -23.48 -8.14
C ASP A 162 -2.04 -22.79 -9.52
N CYS A 163 -0.86 -22.58 -10.11
CA CYS A 163 -0.74 -21.91 -11.41
C CYS A 163 -1.32 -22.70 -12.59
N SER A 164 -1.62 -23.99 -12.43
CA SER A 164 -2.33 -24.77 -13.46
C SER A 164 -3.83 -24.45 -13.47
N ARG A 165 -4.31 -23.68 -12.49
CA ARG A 165 -5.70 -23.33 -12.29
C ARG A 165 -5.91 -21.82 -12.32
N TYR A 166 -7.13 -21.44 -12.67
CA TYR A 166 -7.58 -20.06 -12.70
C TYR A 166 -9.06 -19.99 -12.39
N TYR A 167 -9.55 -18.80 -12.08
CA TYR A 167 -10.98 -18.58 -11.88
C TYR A 167 -11.52 -17.72 -13.02
N ILE A 168 -12.72 -18.02 -13.49
CA ILE A 168 -13.53 -17.11 -14.30
C ILE A 168 -14.49 -16.41 -13.34
N CYS A 169 -14.34 -15.10 -13.22
CA CYS A 169 -15.23 -14.23 -12.46
C CYS A 169 -16.31 -13.67 -13.37
N PHE A 170 -17.58 -13.85 -12.98
CA PHE A 170 -18.73 -13.25 -13.65
C PHE A 170 -19.79 -12.93 -12.60
N MET A 171 -20.33 -11.71 -12.61
CA MET A 171 -21.26 -11.20 -11.60
C MET A 171 -20.73 -11.32 -10.17
N GLY A 172 -19.41 -11.23 -9.98
CA GLY A 172 -18.74 -11.42 -8.68
C GLY A 172 -18.60 -12.89 -8.24
N GLU A 173 -19.14 -13.84 -9.00
CA GLU A 173 -19.00 -15.26 -8.71
C GLU A 173 -17.78 -15.85 -9.42
N ALA A 174 -16.95 -16.55 -8.64
CA ALA A 174 -15.75 -17.22 -9.15
C ALA A 174 -16.05 -18.68 -9.53
N SER A 175 -15.65 -19.06 -10.74
CA SER A 175 -15.75 -20.43 -11.22
C SER A 175 -14.36 -20.97 -11.56
N GLU A 176 -13.88 -21.97 -10.81
CA GLU A 176 -12.55 -22.55 -11.00
C GLU A 176 -12.46 -23.32 -12.32
N ARG A 177 -11.33 -23.18 -13.00
CA ARG A 177 -10.96 -23.86 -14.23
C ARG A 177 -9.52 -24.34 -14.14
N GLU A 178 -9.20 -25.31 -14.98
CA GLU A 178 -7.86 -25.85 -15.12
C GLU A 178 -7.38 -25.59 -16.54
N CYS A 179 -6.11 -25.22 -16.68
CA CYS A 179 -5.45 -25.14 -17.97
C CYS A 179 -5.32 -26.54 -18.59
N ALA A 180 -5.09 -26.60 -19.90
CA ALA A 180 -4.73 -27.88 -20.52
C ALA A 180 -3.44 -28.43 -19.86
N PRO A 181 -3.21 -29.76 -19.89
CA PRO A 181 -2.00 -30.34 -19.32
C PRO A 181 -0.75 -29.62 -19.81
N THR A 182 0.21 -29.39 -18.90
CA THR A 182 1.48 -28.67 -19.11
C THR A 182 1.39 -27.17 -19.39
N LEU A 183 0.20 -26.57 -19.40
CA LEU A 183 0.05 -25.11 -19.50
C LEU A 183 -0.22 -24.51 -18.11
N LEU A 184 0.25 -23.28 -17.91
CA LEU A 184 0.03 -22.49 -16.71
C LEU A 184 -0.76 -21.23 -17.05
N PHE A 185 -1.57 -20.73 -16.12
CA PHE A 185 -2.30 -19.49 -16.32
C PHE A 185 -1.37 -18.30 -16.21
N ASN A 186 -1.24 -17.54 -17.30
CA ASN A 186 -0.49 -16.29 -17.37
C ASN A 186 -1.39 -15.14 -16.87
N PRO A 187 -1.08 -14.47 -15.74
CA PRO A 187 -1.89 -13.38 -15.20
C PRO A 187 -1.85 -12.10 -16.06
N GLU A 188 -0.79 -11.89 -16.84
CA GLU A 188 -0.65 -10.72 -17.71
C GLU A 188 -1.52 -10.84 -18.96
N THR A 189 -1.44 -11.98 -19.65
CA THR A 189 -2.24 -12.24 -20.86
C THR A 189 -3.66 -12.73 -20.54
N ARG A 190 -3.89 -13.16 -19.29
CA ARG A 190 -5.12 -13.79 -18.78
C ARG A 190 -5.52 -15.06 -19.54
N LEU A 191 -4.53 -15.79 -20.03
CA LEU A 191 -4.69 -17.01 -20.83
C LEU A 191 -3.75 -18.10 -20.31
N CYS A 192 -4.05 -19.36 -20.63
CA CYS A 192 -3.11 -20.45 -20.41
C CYS A 192 -1.96 -20.37 -21.42
N ASP A 193 -0.74 -20.38 -20.92
CA ASP A 193 0.51 -20.24 -21.68
C ASP A 193 1.51 -21.34 -21.26
N LEU A 194 2.63 -21.42 -21.97
CA LEU A 194 3.75 -22.30 -21.61
C LEU A 194 4.42 -21.81 -20.33
N GLU A 195 4.94 -22.73 -19.53
CA GLU A 195 5.59 -22.44 -18.24
C GLU A 195 6.72 -21.39 -18.34
N GLU A 196 7.45 -21.37 -19.45
CA GLU A 196 8.52 -20.39 -19.72
C GLU A 196 8.02 -18.93 -19.87
N ASN A 197 6.73 -18.74 -20.12
CA ASN A 197 6.08 -17.43 -20.26
C ASN A 197 5.26 -17.03 -19.02
N VAL A 198 5.33 -17.79 -17.92
CA VAL A 198 4.49 -17.59 -16.73
C VAL A 198 5.33 -17.46 -15.47
N GLU A 199 5.24 -16.30 -14.83
CA GLU A 199 5.79 -16.09 -13.48
C GLU A 199 4.86 -16.70 -12.42
N CYS A 200 5.09 -17.97 -12.13
CA CYS A 200 4.27 -18.74 -11.20
C CYS A 200 4.74 -18.58 -9.75
N PHE A 201 4.21 -17.56 -9.06
CA PHE A 201 4.35 -17.40 -7.61
C PHE A 201 3.19 -18.10 -6.88
N THR A 202 3.02 -19.41 -7.08
CA THR A 202 2.30 -20.18 -6.06
C THR A 202 2.98 -19.89 -4.71
N LYS A 203 2.21 -19.79 -3.61
CA LYS A 203 2.75 -19.94 -2.26
C LYS A 203 3.35 -21.35 -2.09
N LEU A 204 4.40 -21.69 -2.84
CA LEU A 204 5.10 -22.94 -2.81
C LEU A 204 6.29 -22.79 -1.89
N LYS A 205 6.26 -23.62 -0.85
CA LYS A 205 7.37 -24.46 -0.45
C LYS A 205 8.70 -23.72 -0.36
N MET A 206 9.06 -23.32 0.87
CA MET A 206 10.47 -23.38 1.25
C MET A 206 11.07 -24.68 0.69
N PHE A 207 12.07 -24.55 -0.17
CA PHE A 207 12.82 -25.64 -0.75
C PHE A 207 13.31 -26.59 0.37
N LYS A 208 12.55 -27.65 0.67
CA LYS A 208 13.07 -28.78 1.47
C LYS A 208 14.13 -29.60 0.72
N HIS A 209 14.56 -29.17 -0.46
CA HIS A 209 15.61 -29.80 -1.25
C HIS A 209 16.91 -29.01 -1.38
N ASN A 210 17.10 -27.90 -0.64
CA ASN A 210 18.39 -27.20 -0.61
C ASN A 210 18.85 -26.72 0.77
N LEU A 211 18.17 -27.09 1.87
CA LEU A 211 18.68 -26.80 3.22
C LEU A 211 20.02 -27.51 3.48
N LEU A 212 20.22 -28.73 2.95
CA LEU A 212 21.46 -29.46 3.12
C LEU A 212 22.64 -28.84 2.33
N VAL A 213 22.37 -28.35 1.12
CA VAL A 213 23.39 -27.75 0.24
C VAL A 213 23.85 -26.40 0.79
N CYS A 214 22.91 -25.57 1.26
CA CYS A 214 23.25 -24.30 1.91
C CYS A 214 23.99 -24.49 3.24
N VAL A 215 23.65 -25.51 4.04
CA VAL A 215 24.37 -25.80 5.29
C VAL A 215 25.81 -26.28 5.01
N VAL A 216 26.02 -27.07 3.96
CA VAL A 216 27.37 -27.53 3.56
C VAL A 216 28.20 -26.38 2.97
N LEU A 217 27.60 -25.50 2.16
CA LEU A 217 28.27 -24.31 1.62
C LEU A 217 28.58 -23.28 2.72
N ALA A 218 27.65 -23.03 3.64
CA ALA A 218 27.88 -22.16 4.80
C ALA A 218 28.96 -22.72 5.74
N ALA A 219 29.00 -24.04 5.96
CA ALA A 219 30.05 -24.68 6.74
C ALA A 219 31.44 -24.57 6.09
N PHE A 220 31.51 -24.53 4.76
CA PHE A 220 32.76 -24.32 4.02
C PHE A 220 33.27 -22.87 4.15
N ILE A 221 32.36 -21.88 4.08
CA ILE A 221 32.68 -20.45 4.18
C ILE A 221 33.17 -20.05 5.58
N ILE A 222 32.70 -20.68 6.66
CA ILE A 222 33.11 -20.37 8.04
C ILE A 222 34.62 -20.60 8.29
N THR A 223 35.29 -21.43 7.48
CA THR A 223 36.70 -21.80 7.70
C THR A 223 37.71 -20.81 7.12
N THR A 224 37.30 -19.93 6.23
CA THR A 224 38.15 -18.90 5.65
C THR A 224 37.47 -17.56 5.86
N GLY A 225 37.97 -16.74 6.80
CA GLY A 225 37.51 -15.38 7.04
C GLY A 225 37.77 -14.44 5.85
N ALA A 226 37.20 -14.77 4.69
CA ALA A 226 37.26 -13.99 3.48
C ALA A 226 36.24 -12.86 3.60
N GLN A 227 36.74 -11.63 3.74
CA GLN A 227 35.97 -10.41 3.52
C GLN A 227 35.34 -10.50 2.12
N ARG A 228 34.00 -10.55 2.02
CA ARG A 228 33.33 -10.53 0.72
C ARG A 228 33.72 -9.24 0.00
N ASN A 229 34.14 -9.37 -1.25
CA ASN A 229 34.40 -8.25 -2.12
C ASN A 229 33.05 -7.70 -2.64
N PRO A 230 32.64 -6.46 -2.30
CA PRO A 230 31.34 -5.92 -2.71
C PRO A 230 31.25 -5.65 -4.22
N CYS A 231 32.38 -5.65 -4.94
CA CYS A 231 32.42 -5.46 -6.39
C CYS A 231 32.45 -6.77 -7.18
N LEU A 232 32.33 -7.93 -6.54
CA LEU A 232 32.34 -9.22 -7.22
C LEU A 232 31.12 -9.37 -8.13
N GLY A 233 31.35 -9.48 -9.46
CA GLY A 233 30.27 -9.58 -10.45
C GLY A 233 29.56 -8.25 -10.78
N ILE A 234 30.06 -7.13 -10.26
CA ILE A 234 29.52 -5.79 -10.54
C ILE A 234 30.27 -5.17 -11.74
N PRO A 235 29.58 -4.63 -12.77
CA PRO A 235 30.22 -3.98 -13.90
C PRO A 235 31.11 -2.78 -13.52
N ASP A 236 32.16 -2.55 -14.31
CA ASP A 236 33.07 -1.41 -14.11
C ASP A 236 32.34 -0.07 -14.22
N GLY A 237 32.67 0.85 -13.31
CA GLY A 237 32.08 2.20 -13.26
C GLY A 237 30.79 2.31 -12.45
N MET A 238 30.30 1.19 -11.91
CA MET A 238 29.14 1.17 -11.00
C MET A 238 29.54 1.47 -9.56
N PHE A 239 28.60 2.04 -8.81
CA PHE A 239 28.73 2.31 -7.39
C PHE A 239 27.80 1.39 -6.60
N VAL A 240 28.30 0.82 -5.50
CA VAL A 240 27.56 -0.06 -4.60
C VAL A 240 27.56 0.48 -3.17
N ASN A 241 26.54 0.13 -2.39
CA ASN A 241 26.41 0.60 -1.02
C ASN A 241 27.57 0.17 -0.10
N ASP A 242 27.93 1.02 0.87
CA ASP A 242 28.74 0.60 2.01
C ASP A 242 27.83 0.04 3.12
N PHE A 243 27.87 -1.27 3.31
CA PHE A 243 27.06 -1.95 4.33
C PHE A 243 27.45 -1.64 5.79
N THR A 244 28.54 -0.87 5.99
CA THR A 244 28.98 -0.37 7.29
C THR A 244 28.60 1.09 7.55
N SER A 245 28.19 1.83 6.52
CA SER A 245 27.78 3.24 6.64
C SER A 245 26.87 3.68 5.49
N CYS A 246 25.69 4.22 5.82
CA CYS A 246 24.80 4.84 4.83
C CYS A 246 25.42 6.04 4.08
N GLU A 247 26.41 6.66 4.69
CA GLU A 247 27.13 7.81 4.12
C GLU A 247 28.23 7.35 3.15
N GLY A 248 28.57 6.06 3.14
CA GLY A 248 29.63 5.47 2.32
C GLY A 248 29.10 4.73 1.10
N TYR A 249 29.94 4.62 0.08
CA TYR A 249 29.73 3.77 -1.09
C TYR A 249 31.07 3.34 -1.69
N PHE A 250 31.06 2.33 -2.56
CA PHE A 250 32.24 1.85 -3.27
C PHE A 250 32.08 2.04 -4.77
N LEU A 251 33.09 2.61 -5.43
CA LEU A 251 33.25 2.55 -6.87
C LEU A 251 33.94 1.25 -7.27
N CYS A 252 33.32 0.49 -8.18
CA CYS A 252 33.85 -0.76 -8.69
C CYS A 252 34.62 -0.56 -9.99
N MET A 253 35.90 -0.94 -9.99
CA MET A 253 36.75 -0.95 -11.18
C MET A 253 37.58 -2.24 -11.20
N SER A 254 37.38 -3.09 -12.21
CA SER A 254 38.01 -4.41 -12.33
C SER A 254 37.87 -5.21 -11.03
N GLU A 255 36.64 -5.30 -10.53
CA GLU A 255 36.26 -5.93 -9.25
C GLU A 255 36.98 -5.36 -8.02
N THR A 256 37.63 -4.19 -8.13
CA THR A 256 38.32 -3.56 -7.00
C THR A 256 37.44 -2.46 -6.40
N PRO A 257 37.06 -2.56 -5.11
CA PRO A 257 36.24 -1.56 -4.45
C PRO A 257 37.08 -0.35 -4.01
N THR A 258 36.68 0.84 -4.41
CA THR A 258 37.25 2.11 -3.93
C THR A 258 36.22 2.86 -3.10
N HIS A 259 36.48 3.03 -1.80
CA HIS A 259 35.54 3.69 -0.89
C HIS A 259 35.46 5.19 -1.14
N ALA A 260 34.24 5.73 -1.04
CA ALA A 260 33.92 7.14 -1.09
C ALA A 260 32.77 7.45 -0.14
N GLN A 261 32.57 8.74 0.15
CA GLN A 261 31.52 9.21 1.06
C GLN A 261 30.66 10.29 0.40
N CYS A 262 29.38 10.29 0.75
CA CYS A 262 28.44 11.33 0.42
C CYS A 262 28.70 12.61 1.22
N PRO A 263 28.25 13.78 0.73
CA PRO A 263 28.26 15.01 1.50
C PRO A 263 27.50 14.86 2.83
N PRO A 264 27.85 15.61 3.88
CA PRO A 264 27.17 15.51 5.17
C PRO A 264 25.65 15.69 5.05
N GLY A 265 24.90 14.73 5.60
CA GLY A 265 23.42 14.72 5.56
C GLY A 265 22.80 14.02 4.35
N PHE A 266 23.60 13.40 3.48
CA PHE A 266 23.13 12.62 2.33
C PHE A 266 23.56 11.16 2.45
N TYR A 267 22.71 10.23 2.00
CA TYR A 267 22.99 8.80 1.95
C TYR A 267 23.10 8.32 0.50
N PHE A 268 23.87 7.26 0.27
CA PHE A 268 24.06 6.76 -1.08
C PHE A 268 22.84 5.97 -1.58
N ASN A 269 22.25 6.40 -2.69
CA ASN A 269 21.18 5.72 -3.39
C ASN A 269 21.75 4.84 -4.50
N GLU A 270 21.91 3.54 -4.26
CA GLU A 270 22.42 2.58 -5.25
C GLU A 270 21.50 2.42 -6.47
N ALA A 271 20.18 2.58 -6.32
CA ALA A 271 19.26 2.50 -7.46
C ALA A 271 19.42 3.69 -8.42
N GLN A 272 19.71 4.88 -7.87
CA GLN A 272 19.90 6.10 -8.65
C GLN A 272 21.37 6.45 -8.91
N GLN A 273 22.30 5.67 -8.35
CA GLN A 273 23.75 5.86 -8.45
C GLN A 273 24.22 7.27 -8.03
N LEU A 274 23.60 7.83 -6.98
CA LEU A 274 23.88 9.19 -6.48
C LEU A 274 23.63 9.32 -4.97
N CYS A 275 24.17 10.38 -4.36
CA CYS A 275 23.85 10.74 -2.97
C CYS A 275 22.51 11.48 -2.92
N ASP A 276 21.56 10.93 -2.17
CA ASP A 276 20.19 11.45 -2.03
C ASP A 276 19.86 11.72 -0.56
N PHE A 277 18.74 12.38 -0.31
CA PHE A 277 18.25 12.61 1.04
C PHE A 277 17.91 11.29 1.74
N PRO A 278 18.14 11.16 3.07
CA PRO A 278 17.92 9.92 3.81
C PRO A 278 16.54 9.27 3.62
N GLN A 279 15.47 10.07 3.47
CA GLN A 279 14.11 9.56 3.26
C GLN A 279 13.88 8.89 1.89
N ASN A 280 14.77 9.10 0.91
CA ASN A 280 14.69 8.53 -0.43
C ASN A 280 15.62 7.33 -0.63
N VAL A 281 16.36 6.94 0.41
CA VAL A 281 17.44 5.95 0.34
C VAL A 281 17.06 4.73 1.17
N PHE A 282 17.04 3.56 0.53
CA PHE A 282 16.96 2.29 1.25
C PHE A 282 18.34 1.95 1.85
N CYS A 283 18.64 2.53 3.02
CA CYS A 283 19.88 2.22 3.74
C CYS A 283 19.66 1.17 4.83
N HIS A 284 20.52 0.16 4.85
CA HIS A 284 20.67 -0.75 5.97
C HIS A 284 22.14 -0.91 6.39
N VAL A 285 22.43 -0.74 7.69
CA VAL A 285 23.77 -0.98 8.25
C VAL A 285 23.76 -2.31 9.00
N CYS A 286 24.66 -3.22 8.63
CA CYS A 286 24.79 -4.51 9.30
C CYS A 286 25.39 -4.34 10.71
N ASN A 287 24.55 -4.07 11.71
CA ASN A 287 24.98 -3.74 13.08
C ASN A 287 25.06 -4.94 14.05
N GLN A 288 24.59 -6.13 13.67
CA GLN A 288 24.47 -7.26 14.62
C GLN A 288 25.55 -8.32 14.43
N GLN A 289 26.22 -8.65 15.55
CA GLN A 289 27.27 -9.68 15.62
C GLN A 289 26.73 -11.10 15.82
N ASN A 290 25.41 -11.30 15.98
CA ASN A 290 24.79 -12.62 16.16
C ASN A 290 23.47 -12.69 15.39
N GLY A 291 23.34 -13.69 14.51
CA GLY A 291 22.15 -13.93 13.69
C GLY A 291 22.36 -13.62 12.21
N VAL A 292 21.40 -14.04 11.37
CA VAL A 292 21.31 -13.70 9.96
C VAL A 292 20.11 -12.78 9.80
N GLN A 293 20.34 -11.56 9.29
CA GLN A 293 19.27 -10.64 8.89
C GLN A 293 19.13 -10.71 7.37
N LEU A 294 17.88 -10.69 6.88
CA LEU A 294 17.56 -10.73 5.46
C LEU A 294 16.83 -9.43 5.11
N PHE A 295 17.35 -8.68 4.15
CA PHE A 295 16.70 -7.49 3.61
C PHE A 295 16.36 -7.70 2.14
N PRO A 296 15.22 -7.19 1.65
CA PRO A 296 14.94 -7.17 0.22
C PRO A 296 16.02 -6.36 -0.53
N HIS A 297 16.45 -6.82 -1.70
CA HIS A 297 17.44 -6.11 -2.50
C HIS A 297 16.79 -4.90 -3.20
N PRO A 298 17.43 -3.71 -3.18
CA PRO A 298 16.80 -2.44 -3.55
C PRO A 298 16.41 -2.32 -5.03
N THR A 299 17.01 -3.13 -5.91
CA THR A 299 16.80 -3.08 -7.36
C THR A 299 16.50 -4.44 -8.01
N ASN A 300 16.47 -5.52 -7.22
CA ASN A 300 16.31 -6.87 -7.76
C ASN A 300 15.42 -7.69 -6.82
N CYS A 301 14.17 -7.89 -7.21
CA CYS A 301 13.16 -8.57 -6.40
C CYS A 301 13.47 -10.06 -6.14
N ASP A 302 14.41 -10.66 -6.88
CA ASP A 302 14.85 -12.04 -6.70
C ASP A 302 16.06 -12.18 -5.77
N GLN A 303 16.59 -11.05 -5.28
CA GLN A 303 17.77 -11.01 -4.43
C GLN A 303 17.44 -10.49 -3.03
N PHE A 304 18.26 -10.92 -2.08
CA PHE A 304 18.19 -10.48 -0.70
C PHE A 304 19.60 -10.21 -0.17
N ILE A 305 19.70 -9.22 0.69
CA ILE A 305 20.93 -8.83 1.39
C ILE A 305 20.99 -9.62 2.70
N THR A 306 22.05 -10.40 2.89
CA THR A 306 22.24 -11.25 4.09
C THR A 306 23.24 -10.63 5.06
N CYS A 307 22.79 -9.93 6.12
CA CYS A 307 23.74 -9.53 7.16
C CYS A 307 23.98 -10.69 8.14
N SER A 308 25.22 -11.15 8.27
CA SER A 308 25.65 -12.06 9.34
C SER A 308 26.95 -11.59 9.98
N ASN A 309 27.01 -11.53 11.31
CA ASN A 309 28.19 -11.10 12.07
C ASN A 309 28.74 -9.71 11.65
N GLY A 310 27.86 -8.78 11.27
CA GLY A 310 28.24 -7.43 10.80
C GLY A 310 28.71 -7.34 9.35
N ILE A 311 28.51 -8.40 8.54
CA ILE A 311 28.95 -8.49 7.13
C ILE A 311 27.75 -8.88 6.26
N SER A 312 27.57 -8.21 5.11
CA SER A 312 26.53 -8.50 4.11
C SER A 312 26.89 -9.60 3.11
#